data_AF-A7TPI7-F1
#
_entry.id   AF-A7TPI7-F1
#
_cell.length_a   1.000
_cell.length_b   1.000
_cell.length_c   1.000
_cell.angle_alpha   90.00
_cell.angle_beta   90.00
_cell.angle_gamma   90.00
#
_symmetry.space_group_name_H-M   'P 1'
#
loop_
_entity.id
_entity.type
_entity.pdbx_description
1 polymer ?
#
loop_
_entity_poly.entity_id
_entity_poly.type
_entity_poly.pdbx_seq_one_letter_code
_entity_poly.pdbx_strand_id
1 'polypeptide(L)'
;YRLGEVLKKLSNNISTANKNGSVDELPVDEQFKSVLNYLLDEDNDKKNIKELCSLFYDKLFDTLDAAQSLTEHTEGVLSKELENGRLFRLMCKLNCIFGRMESRVDIKWSETGEKFPIILFYDYVFHQVDETGKAVMDLTHVLRCLNKLDAGVHEKIMLVTPDEMNCIIISYKELKDLVDSTFRTLTQ
;
A
#
# COMPACT_ATOMS: atom_id res chain seq x y z
N TYR A 1 -5.59 -35.29 -26.13
CA TYR A 1 -6.98 -35.33 -26.61
C TYR A 1 -7.94 -34.47 -25.79
N ARG A 2 -8.36 -34.84 -24.56
CA ARG A 2 -9.36 -34.07 -23.77
C ARG A 2 -9.03 -32.57 -23.59
N LEU A 3 -7.76 -32.23 -23.37
CA LEU A 3 -7.30 -30.84 -23.27
C LEU A 3 -7.51 -30.06 -24.60
N GLY A 4 -7.28 -30.71 -25.73
CA GLY A 4 -7.53 -30.15 -27.06
C GLY A 4 -9.01 -29.88 -27.32
N GLU A 5 -9.92 -30.78 -26.90
CA GLU A 5 -11.37 -30.53 -27.00
C GLU A 5 -11.82 -29.31 -26.17
N VAL A 6 -11.27 -29.15 -24.96
CA VAL A 6 -11.57 -27.99 -24.10
C VAL A 6 -11.09 -26.69 -24.75
N LEU A 7 -9.84 -26.67 -25.24
CA LEU A 7 -9.29 -25.50 -25.92
C LEU A 7 -10.05 -25.16 -27.20
N LYS A 8 -10.48 -26.16 -27.97
CA LYS A 8 -11.34 -25.98 -29.16
C LYS A 8 -12.69 -25.37 -28.77
N LYS A 9 -13.33 -25.85 -27.70
CA LYS A 9 -14.60 -25.30 -27.19
C LYS A 9 -14.44 -23.85 -26.71
N LEU A 10 -13.39 -23.55 -25.96
CA LEU A 10 -13.11 -22.17 -25.51
C LEU A 10 -12.84 -21.23 -26.69
N SER A 11 -12.09 -21.69 -27.69
CA SER A 11 -11.80 -20.91 -28.91
C SER A 11 -13.06 -20.64 -29.73
N ASN A 12 -13.95 -21.62 -29.84
CA ASN A 12 -15.26 -21.45 -30.46
C ASN A 12 -16.16 -20.49 -29.68
N ASN A 13 -16.04 -20.40 -28.36
CA ASN A 13 -16.83 -19.45 -27.56
C ASN A 13 -16.33 -18.01 -27.67
N ILE A 14 -15.07 -17.79 -28.07
CA ILE A 14 -14.51 -16.45 -28.30
C ILE A 14 -15.14 -15.82 -29.56
N SER A 15 -15.48 -16.65 -30.56
CA SER A 15 -16.16 -16.21 -31.77
C SER A 15 -17.65 -16.50 -31.63
N THR A 16 -18.50 -15.49 -31.50
CA THR A 16 -19.97 -15.63 -31.43
C THR A 16 -20.61 -16.39 -32.61
N ALA A 17 -19.82 -16.79 -33.61
CA ALA A 17 -20.24 -17.64 -34.72
C ALA A 17 -20.00 -19.13 -34.37
N ASN A 18 -21.10 -19.86 -34.22
CA ASN A 18 -21.15 -21.31 -33.99
C ASN A 18 -20.63 -22.07 -35.22
N LYS A 19 -19.32 -22.07 -35.45
CA LYS A 19 -18.67 -22.85 -36.51
C LYS A 19 -18.09 -24.11 -35.90
N ASN A 20 -18.72 -25.25 -36.18
CA ASN A 20 -18.12 -26.58 -36.03
C ASN A 20 -16.99 -26.81 -37.06
N GLY A 21 -16.30 -25.75 -37.49
CA GLY A 21 -15.29 -25.75 -38.53
C GLY A 21 -13.99 -26.39 -38.09
N SER A 22 -13.19 -26.78 -39.08
CA SER A 22 -11.82 -27.29 -38.90
C SER A 22 -10.97 -26.32 -38.06
N VAL A 23 -9.91 -26.83 -37.43
CA VAL A 23 -8.97 -26.05 -36.60
C VAL A 23 -8.46 -24.80 -37.33
N ASP A 24 -8.38 -24.85 -38.66
CA ASP A 24 -7.92 -23.75 -39.52
C ASP A 24 -8.88 -22.55 -39.60
N GLU A 25 -10.17 -22.71 -39.33
CA GLU A 25 -11.19 -21.65 -39.38
C GLU A 25 -11.30 -20.83 -38.08
N LEU A 26 -10.54 -21.20 -37.05
CA LEU A 26 -10.55 -20.50 -35.77
C LEU A 26 -9.84 -19.14 -35.88
N PRO A 27 -10.42 -18.03 -35.36
CA PRO A 27 -9.79 -16.71 -35.33
C PRO A 27 -8.77 -16.63 -34.19
N VAL A 28 -7.79 -17.52 -34.19
CA VAL A 28 -6.76 -17.62 -33.15
C VAL A 28 -5.39 -17.64 -33.81
N ASP A 29 -4.37 -17.27 -33.03
CA ASP A 29 -2.97 -17.22 -33.44
C ASP A 29 -2.51 -18.53 -34.10
N GLU A 30 -1.67 -18.42 -35.14
CA GLU A 30 -1.20 -19.56 -35.94
C GLU A 30 -0.38 -20.55 -35.08
N GLN A 31 0.33 -20.03 -34.07
CA GLN A 31 1.01 -20.84 -33.05
C GLN A 31 0.01 -21.66 -32.22
N PHE A 32 -1.13 -21.08 -31.86
CA PHE A 32 -2.17 -21.76 -31.09
C PHE A 32 -2.91 -22.82 -31.93
N LYS A 33 -3.14 -22.58 -33.22
CA LYS A 33 -3.66 -23.60 -34.15
C LYS A 33 -2.71 -24.79 -34.25
N SER A 34 -1.40 -24.54 -34.32
CA SER A 34 -0.35 -25.57 -34.33
C SER A 34 -0.36 -26.40 -33.04
N VAL A 35 -0.56 -25.76 -31.90
CA VAL A 35 -0.75 -26.44 -30.59
C VAL A 35 -2.02 -27.28 -30.57
N LEU A 36 -3.13 -26.79 -31.13
CA LEU A 36 -4.41 -27.50 -31.17
C LEU A 36 -4.33 -28.75 -32.06
N ASN A 37 -3.69 -28.65 -33.22
CA ASN A 37 -3.42 -29.79 -34.11
C ASN A 37 -2.55 -30.85 -33.41
N TYR A 38 -1.48 -30.43 -32.73
CA TYR A 38 -0.64 -31.34 -31.93
C TYR A 38 -1.41 -32.02 -30.79
N LEU A 39 -2.38 -31.34 -30.17
CA LEU A 39 -3.19 -31.89 -29.06
C LEU A 39 -4.33 -32.83 -29.52
N LEU A 40 -4.86 -32.62 -30.71
CA LEU A 40 -5.98 -33.38 -31.31
C LEU A 40 -5.54 -34.60 -32.13
N ASP A 41 -4.27 -34.69 -32.54
CA ASP A 41 -3.74 -35.84 -33.29
C ASP A 41 -3.91 -37.17 -32.50
N GLU A 42 -4.77 -38.09 -32.96
CA GLU A 42 -5.02 -39.35 -32.27
C GLU A 42 -3.92 -40.40 -32.50
N ASP A 43 -3.09 -40.24 -33.54
CA ASP A 43 -2.07 -41.22 -33.94
C ASP A 43 -0.73 -41.06 -33.21
N ASN A 44 -0.54 -39.94 -32.51
CA ASN A 44 0.69 -39.66 -31.78
C ASN A 44 0.62 -40.16 -30.33
N ASP A 45 1.09 -41.39 -30.11
CA ASP A 45 1.04 -42.12 -28.82
C ASP A 45 2.11 -41.65 -27.80
N LYS A 46 3.02 -40.74 -28.17
CA LYS A 46 4.13 -40.24 -27.33
C LYS A 46 4.12 -38.73 -27.07
N LYS A 47 2.94 -38.12 -26.96
CA LYS A 47 2.83 -36.68 -26.65
C LYS A 47 3.49 -36.32 -25.33
N ASN A 48 4.50 -35.45 -25.38
CA ASN A 48 5.19 -34.96 -24.20
C ASN A 48 4.85 -33.47 -23.93
N ILE A 49 4.75 -33.12 -22.65
CA ILE A 49 4.56 -31.73 -22.18
C ILE A 49 5.75 -30.86 -22.62
N LYS A 50 6.97 -31.41 -22.67
CA LYS A 50 8.16 -30.65 -23.11
C LYS A 50 8.07 -30.21 -24.57
N GLU A 51 7.53 -31.07 -25.44
CA GLU A 51 7.30 -30.75 -26.86
C GLU A 51 6.17 -29.74 -27.02
N LEU A 52 5.10 -29.89 -26.21
CA LEU A 52 4.01 -28.93 -26.14
C LEU A 52 4.51 -27.55 -25.70
N CYS A 53 5.29 -27.45 -24.63
CA CYS A 53 5.86 -26.19 -24.14
C CYS A 53 6.80 -25.53 -25.16
N SER A 54 7.48 -26.31 -26.00
CA SER A 54 8.36 -25.77 -27.05
C SER A 54 7.59 -25.01 -28.13
N LEU A 55 6.27 -25.20 -28.23
CA LEU A 55 5.41 -24.53 -29.22
C LEU A 55 4.93 -23.13 -28.78
N PHE A 56 4.99 -22.79 -27.48
CA PHE A 56 4.45 -21.52 -26.95
C PHE A 56 5.30 -20.94 -25.79
N TYR A 57 6.60 -21.25 -25.75
CA TYR A 57 7.47 -20.82 -24.64
C TYR A 57 7.57 -19.29 -24.53
N ASP A 58 7.41 -18.56 -25.62
CA ASP A 58 7.32 -17.10 -25.67
C ASP A 58 6.12 -16.59 -24.88
N LYS A 59 4.95 -17.19 -25.08
CA LYS A 59 3.72 -16.83 -24.33
C LYS A 59 3.81 -17.18 -22.85
N LEU A 60 4.58 -18.20 -22.48
CA LEU A 60 4.82 -18.52 -21.07
C LEU A 60 5.54 -17.38 -20.36
N PHE A 61 6.53 -16.76 -21.00
CA PHE A 61 7.23 -15.60 -20.43
C PHE A 61 6.30 -14.40 -20.27
N ASP A 62 5.44 -14.12 -21.25
CA ASP A 62 4.44 -13.04 -21.15
C ASP A 62 3.49 -13.28 -19.96
N THR A 63 3.01 -14.51 -19.77
CA THR A 63 2.14 -14.84 -18.62
C THR A 63 2.87 -14.76 -17.28
N LEU A 64 4.16 -15.10 -17.26
CA LEU A 64 4.99 -15.01 -16.07
C LEU A 64 5.22 -13.55 -15.70
N ASP A 65 5.54 -12.70 -16.67
CA ASP A 65 5.72 -11.25 -16.49
C ASP A 65 4.42 -10.59 -15.98
N ALA A 66 3.27 -10.96 -16.54
CA ALA A 66 1.98 -10.49 -16.05
C ALA A 66 1.69 -10.93 -14.60
N ALA A 67 2.06 -12.17 -14.24
CA ALA A 67 1.91 -12.67 -12.86
C ALA A 67 2.85 -11.97 -11.87
N GLN A 68 4.08 -11.68 -12.30
CA GLN A 68 5.06 -10.92 -11.52
C GLN A 68 4.60 -9.47 -11.32
N SER A 69 4.17 -8.81 -12.39
CA SER A 69 3.61 -7.44 -12.35
C SER A 69 2.43 -7.33 -11.38
N LEU A 70 1.53 -8.33 -11.37
CA LEU A 70 0.42 -8.37 -10.42
C LEU A 70 0.90 -8.52 -8.98
N THR A 71 1.93 -9.34 -8.77
CA THR A 71 2.54 -9.54 -7.45
C THR A 71 3.18 -8.25 -6.96
N GLU A 72 3.99 -7.57 -7.78
CA GLU A 72 4.59 -6.28 -7.46
C GLU A 72 3.54 -5.21 -7.14
N HIS A 73 2.45 -5.16 -7.92
CA HIS A 73 1.35 -4.25 -7.66
C HIS A 73 0.69 -4.54 -6.31
N THR A 74 0.41 -5.82 -6.03
CA THR A 74 -0.23 -6.25 -4.78
C THR A 74 0.67 -5.98 -3.57
N GLU A 75 1.97 -6.25 -3.68
CA GLU A 75 2.96 -5.91 -2.65
C GLU A 75 3.04 -4.41 -2.42
N GLY A 76 2.99 -3.61 -3.49
CA GLY A 76 2.97 -2.14 -3.42
C GLY A 76 1.74 -1.60 -2.67
N VAL A 77 0.56 -2.17 -2.90
CA VAL A 77 -0.67 -1.81 -2.16
C VAL A 77 -0.57 -2.28 -0.70
N LEU A 78 -0.12 -3.51 -0.47
CA LEU A 78 0.04 -4.06 0.87
C LEU A 78 1.02 -3.23 1.72
N SER A 79 2.13 -2.78 1.13
CA SER A 79 3.10 -1.91 1.79
C SER A 79 2.47 -0.62 2.31
N LYS A 80 1.65 0.04 1.49
CA LYS A 80 0.91 1.26 1.86
C LYS A 80 -0.10 1.00 2.98
N GLU A 81 -0.83 -0.12 2.93
CA GLU A 81 -1.80 -0.47 3.98
C GLU A 81 -1.12 -0.81 5.31
N LEU A 82 0.06 -1.44 5.28
CA LEU A 82 0.85 -1.67 6.50
C LEU A 82 1.32 -0.36 7.14
N GLU A 83 1.74 0.61 6.32
CA GLU A 83 2.08 1.96 6.79
C GLU A 83 0.87 2.65 7.41
N ASN A 84 -0.29 2.64 6.73
CA ASN A 84 -1.55 3.17 7.27
C ASN A 84 -1.91 2.53 8.62
N GLY A 85 -1.75 1.21 8.75
CA GLY A 85 -2.00 0.51 10.02
C GLY A 85 -1.03 0.88 11.15
N ARG A 86 0.22 1.25 10.84
CA ARG A 86 1.17 1.79 11.83
C ARG A 86 0.77 3.21 12.24
N LEU A 87 0.49 4.07 11.27
CA LEU A 87 0.09 5.46 11.50
C LEU A 87 -1.23 5.54 12.28
N PHE A 88 -2.20 4.68 11.98
CA PHE A 88 -3.46 4.63 12.71
C PHE A 88 -3.25 4.28 14.19
N ARG A 89 -2.41 3.27 14.49
CA ARG A 89 -2.07 2.92 15.88
C ARG A 89 -1.35 4.06 16.60
N LEU A 90 -0.43 4.76 15.92
CA LEU A 90 0.24 5.94 16.46
C LEU A 90 -0.78 7.06 16.75
N MET A 91 -1.70 7.30 15.84
CA MET A 91 -2.78 8.28 16.01
C MET A 91 -3.69 7.93 17.19
N CYS A 92 -4.00 6.65 17.41
CA CYS A 92 -4.73 6.22 18.60
C CYS A 92 -3.94 6.50 19.88
N LYS A 93 -2.62 6.25 19.91
CA LYS A 93 -1.77 6.61 21.05
C LYS A 93 -1.77 8.12 21.31
N LEU A 94 -1.59 8.93 20.27
CA LEU A 94 -1.61 10.38 20.37
C LEU A 94 -2.95 10.89 20.90
N ASN A 95 -4.08 10.41 20.36
CA ASN A 95 -5.42 10.78 20.83
C ASN A 95 -5.78 10.20 22.20
N CYS A 96 -5.08 9.17 22.70
CA CYS A 96 -5.24 8.70 24.07
C CYS A 96 -4.55 9.63 25.09
N ILE A 97 -3.46 10.26 24.66
CA ILE A 97 -2.70 11.25 25.43
C ILE A 97 -3.44 12.59 25.36
N PHE A 98 -3.74 13.06 24.15
CA PHE A 98 -4.42 14.33 23.86
C PHE A 98 -5.92 14.28 24.19
N GLY A 99 -6.49 15.37 24.71
CA GLY A 99 -7.96 15.51 24.84
C GLY A 99 -8.59 15.04 26.16
N ARG A 100 -7.82 14.64 27.18
CA ARG A 100 -8.38 14.39 28.53
C ARG A 100 -8.75 15.72 29.19
N MET A 101 -9.89 15.76 29.88
CA MET A 101 -10.30 16.94 30.66
C MET A 101 -9.29 17.28 31.77
N GLU A 102 -8.61 16.26 32.32
CA GLU A 102 -7.54 16.42 33.32
C GLU A 102 -6.33 17.18 32.75
N SER A 103 -6.03 17.04 31.46
CA SER A 103 -4.94 17.75 30.77
C SER A 103 -5.18 19.26 30.65
N ARG A 104 -6.43 19.73 30.79
CA ARG A 104 -6.73 21.18 30.80
C ARG A 104 -6.48 21.84 32.17
N VAL A 105 -6.32 21.04 33.21
CA VAL A 105 -6.18 21.50 34.61
C VAL A 105 -4.77 21.21 35.16
N ASP A 106 -4.07 20.23 34.59
CA ASP A 106 -2.75 19.78 35.07
C ASP A 106 -1.60 20.69 34.58
N ILE A 107 -0.78 21.19 35.52
CA ILE A 107 0.40 22.04 35.28
C ILE A 107 1.41 21.34 34.37
N LYS A 108 1.46 20.00 34.34
CA LYS A 108 2.36 19.25 33.44
C LYS A 108 2.02 19.37 31.95
N TRP A 109 0.84 19.91 31.63
CA TRP A 109 0.39 20.22 30.28
C TRP A 109 0.40 21.73 29.99
N SER A 110 0.75 22.55 30.99
CA SER A 110 1.00 23.98 30.80
C SER A 110 2.30 24.21 30.01
N GLU A 111 2.55 25.45 29.57
CA GLU A 111 3.71 25.83 28.75
C GLU A 111 5.07 25.41 29.33
N THR A 112 5.16 25.24 30.66
CA THR A 112 6.37 24.82 31.37
C THR A 112 6.42 23.30 31.62
N GLY A 113 5.43 22.55 31.13
CA GLY A 113 5.27 21.13 31.39
C GLY A 113 6.05 20.24 30.42
N GLU A 114 6.57 19.12 30.92
CA GLU A 114 7.31 18.13 30.11
C GLU A 114 6.49 17.58 28.93
N LYS A 115 5.15 17.67 28.98
CA LYS A 115 4.24 17.15 27.94
C LYS A 115 3.81 18.21 26.93
N PHE A 116 4.18 19.47 27.14
CA PHE A 116 3.80 20.59 26.26
C PHE A 116 4.26 20.41 24.79
N PRO A 117 5.44 19.85 24.49
CA PRO A 117 5.85 19.59 23.10
C PRO A 117 4.91 18.67 22.33
N ILE A 118 4.17 17.76 23.00
CA ILE A 118 3.19 16.88 22.34
C ILE A 118 2.00 17.69 21.83
N ILE A 119 1.54 18.68 22.62
CA ILE A 119 0.41 19.54 22.25
C ILE A 119 0.79 20.41 21.06
N LEU A 120 1.97 21.03 21.11
CA LEU A 120 2.48 21.85 20.02
C LEU A 120 2.68 21.03 18.74
N PHE A 121 3.16 19.79 18.86
CA PHE A 121 3.27 18.91 17.70
C PHE A 121 1.89 18.59 17.10
N TYR A 122 0.87 18.37 17.94
CA TYR A 122 -0.49 18.14 17.46
C TYR A 122 -1.01 19.37 16.69
N ASP A 123 -0.76 20.57 17.21
CA ASP A 123 -1.14 21.82 16.56
C ASP A 123 -0.42 22.00 15.22
N TYR A 124 0.90 21.79 15.22
CA TYR A 124 1.73 21.84 14.02
C TYR A 124 1.27 20.87 12.92
N VAL A 125 0.82 19.66 13.29
CA VAL A 125 0.39 18.65 12.31
C VAL A 125 -1.03 18.88 11.82
N PHE A 126 -1.99 19.18 12.72
CA PHE A 126 -3.42 19.17 12.41
C PHE A 126 -4.04 20.56 12.19
N HIS A 127 -3.44 21.63 12.69
CA HIS A 127 -3.92 23.00 12.55
C HIS A 127 -2.98 23.83 11.67
N GLN A 128 -2.73 23.34 10.46
CA GLN A 128 -1.92 24.07 9.50
C GLN A 128 -2.68 25.31 8.99
N VAL A 129 -1.96 26.43 8.87
CA VAL A 129 -2.47 27.69 8.33
C VAL A 129 -1.70 28.05 7.08
N ASP A 130 -2.41 28.49 6.05
CA ASP A 130 -1.82 29.00 4.81
C ASP A 130 -1.30 30.44 5.00
N GLU A 131 -0.53 30.96 4.04
CA GLU A 131 0.02 32.32 4.06
C GLU A 131 -1.06 33.41 4.23
N THR A 132 -2.31 33.11 3.86
CA THR A 132 -3.46 34.00 4.02
C THR A 132 -4.19 33.84 5.36
N GLY A 133 -3.65 33.04 6.30
CA GLY A 133 -4.26 32.73 7.59
C GLY A 133 -5.49 31.81 7.51
N LYS A 134 -5.70 31.13 6.38
CA LYS A 134 -6.81 30.18 6.21
C LYS A 134 -6.38 28.81 6.72
N ALA A 135 -7.22 28.16 7.52
CA ALA A 135 -7.01 26.76 7.91
C ALA A 135 -7.03 25.87 6.66
N VAL A 136 -5.90 25.21 6.39
CA VAL A 136 -5.73 24.25 5.30
C VAL A 136 -5.22 22.96 5.91
N MET A 137 -5.62 21.82 5.34
CA MET A 137 -5.14 20.52 5.80
C MET A 137 -4.41 19.84 4.64
N ASP A 138 -3.09 19.85 4.65
CA ASP A 138 -2.28 19.04 3.73
C ASP A 138 -2.03 17.67 4.34
N LEU A 139 -2.70 16.65 3.78
CA LEU A 139 -2.53 15.26 4.19
C LEU A 139 -1.10 14.76 3.92
N THR A 140 -0.41 15.30 2.91
CA THR A 140 0.98 14.92 2.59
C THR A 140 1.93 15.35 3.71
N HIS A 141 1.75 16.57 4.22
CA HIS A 141 2.47 17.05 5.40
C HIS A 141 2.17 16.16 6.62
N VAL A 142 0.90 15.89 6.90
CA VAL A 142 0.48 15.04 8.03
C VAL A 142 1.16 13.67 7.97
N LEU A 143 1.08 12.99 6.82
CA LEU A 143 1.68 11.67 6.62
C LEU A 143 3.21 11.72 6.81
N ARG A 144 3.88 12.73 6.24
CA ARG A 144 5.35 12.90 6.41
C ARG A 144 5.73 13.09 7.88
N CYS A 145 5.02 13.94 8.61
CA CYS A 145 5.33 14.20 10.02
C CYS A 145 5.03 12.98 10.91
N LEU A 146 3.93 12.27 10.66
CA LEU A 146 3.61 11.05 11.40
C LEU A 146 4.60 9.92 11.08
N ASN A 147 5.05 9.79 9.83
CA ASN A 147 6.08 8.82 9.46
C ASN A 147 7.43 9.11 10.11
N LYS A 148 7.84 10.39 10.15
CA LYS A 148 9.06 10.83 10.84
C LYS A 148 8.97 10.56 12.34
N LEU A 149 7.81 10.79 12.94
CA LEU A 149 7.54 10.47 14.35
C LEU A 149 7.57 8.96 14.62
N ASP A 150 6.90 8.15 13.80
CA ASP A 150 6.89 6.69 13.95
C ASP A 150 8.28 6.08 13.77
N ALA A 151 9.07 6.59 12.82
CA ALA A 151 10.47 6.21 12.64
C ALA A 151 11.37 6.69 13.78
N GLY A 152 11.05 7.81 14.44
CA GLY A 152 11.87 8.41 15.49
C GLY A 152 13.18 9.00 14.95
N VAL A 153 13.08 9.82 13.89
CA VAL A 153 14.25 10.41 13.25
C VAL A 153 14.92 11.49 14.12
N HIS A 154 16.23 11.71 13.91
CA HIS A 154 16.99 12.76 14.60
C HIS A 154 16.77 14.17 14.04
N GLU A 155 15.94 14.30 13.01
CA GLU A 155 15.55 15.60 12.45
C GLU A 155 14.86 16.44 13.52
N LYS A 156 15.31 17.70 13.66
CA LYS A 156 14.75 18.66 14.59
C LYS A 156 13.66 19.47 13.91
N ILE A 157 12.54 19.62 14.58
CA ILE A 157 11.44 20.48 14.17
C ILE A 157 11.35 21.67 15.12
N MET A 158 10.91 22.78 14.55
CA MET A 158 10.64 24.00 15.27
C MET A 158 9.14 24.10 15.50
N LEU A 159 8.73 24.02 16.77
CA LEU A 159 7.35 24.15 17.20
C LEU A 159 7.16 25.53 17.80
N VAL A 160 6.17 26.26 17.31
CA VAL A 160 5.84 27.61 17.78
C VAL A 160 4.53 27.54 18.55
N THR A 161 4.46 28.26 19.66
CA THR A 161 3.23 28.37 20.43
C THR A 161 2.18 29.21 19.69
N PRO A 162 0.87 29.02 19.93
CA PRO A 162 -0.19 29.77 19.23
C PRO A 162 -0.14 31.29 19.43
N ASP A 163 0.52 31.76 20.48
CA ASP A 163 0.77 33.16 20.79
C ASP A 163 2.02 33.72 20.11
N GLU A 164 2.75 32.91 19.33
CA GLU A 164 3.99 33.24 18.60
C GLU A 164 5.15 33.74 19.48
N MET A 165 5.01 33.69 20.80
CA MET A 165 6.01 34.22 21.74
C MET A 165 7.10 33.20 22.08
N ASN A 166 6.78 31.91 22.05
CA ASN A 166 7.69 30.84 22.44
C ASN A 166 7.92 29.85 21.28
N CYS A 167 9.18 29.41 21.18
CA CYS A 167 9.61 28.45 20.17
C CYS A 167 10.38 27.32 20.83
N ILE A 168 9.98 26.08 20.55
CA ILE A 168 10.61 24.86 21.05
C ILE A 168 11.20 24.10 19.88
N ILE A 169 12.49 23.76 19.98
CA ILE A 169 13.16 22.92 19.00
C ILE A 169 13.33 21.53 19.62
N ILE A 170 12.69 20.52 19.02
CA ILE A 170 12.72 19.13 19.49
C ILE A 170 12.95 18.17 18.32
N SER A 171 13.65 17.06 18.55
CA SER A 171 13.76 16.00 17.55
C SER A 171 12.56 15.05 17.55
N TYR A 172 12.24 14.45 16.39
CA TYR A 172 11.19 13.43 16.32
C TYR A 172 11.48 12.23 17.23
N LYS A 173 12.75 11.90 17.46
CA LYS A 173 13.15 10.86 18.40
C LYS A 173 12.74 11.19 19.84
N GLU A 174 13.11 12.38 20.32
CA GLU A 174 12.74 12.83 21.68
C GLU A 174 11.22 12.91 21.85
N LEU A 175 10.53 13.40 20.81
CA LEU A 175 9.07 13.49 20.81
C LEU A 175 8.42 12.10 20.87
N LYS A 176 8.96 11.10 20.14
CA LYS A 176 8.50 9.72 20.19
C LYS A 176 8.67 9.11 21.58
N ASP A 177 9.87 9.26 22.16
CA ASP A 177 10.17 8.75 23.50
C ASP A 177 9.24 9.38 24.56
N LEU A 178 8.96 10.69 24.43
CA LEU A 178 8.04 11.41 25.29
C LEU A 178 6.59 10.91 25.15
N VAL A 179 6.13 10.65 23.92
CA VAL A 179 4.80 10.08 23.64
C VAL A 179 4.68 8.68 24.22
N ASP A 180 5.65 7.80 24.00
CA ASP A 180 5.61 6.43 24.50
C ASP A 180 5.73 6.37 26.04
N SER A 181 6.57 7.21 26.64
CA SER A 181 6.68 7.34 28.10
C SER A 181 5.37 7.82 28.71
N THR A 182 4.80 8.89 28.15
CA THR A 182 3.52 9.46 28.61
C THR A 182 2.38 8.45 28.45
N PHE A 183 2.33 7.74 27.32
CA PHE A 183 1.35 6.69 27.09
C PHE A 183 1.42 5.61 28.17
N ARG A 184 2.63 5.10 28.47
CA ARG A 184 2.84 4.08 29.52
C ARG A 184 2.37 4.56 30.88
N THR A 185 2.74 5.76 31.30
CA THR A 185 2.31 6.34 32.58
C THR A 185 0.80 6.48 32.67
N LEU A 186 0.11 6.74 31.56
CA LEU A 186 -1.34 6.95 31.55
C LEU A 186 -2.16 5.66 31.40
N THR A 187 -1.54 4.56 31.00
CA THR A 187 -2.18 3.24 30.83
C THR A 187 -1.87 2.26 31.96
N GLN A 188 -1.08 2.69 32.95
CA GLN A 188 -0.72 1.91 34.13
C GLN A 188 -1.58 2.32 35.32
#